data_AF-A0A1S4DN27-F1
#
_entry.id   AF-A0A1S4DN27-F1
#
_cell.length_a   1.000
_cell.length_b   1.000
_cell.length_c   1.000
_cell.angle_alpha   90.00
_cell.angle_beta   90.00
_cell.angle_gamma   90.00
#
_symmetry.space_group_name_H-M   'P 1'
#
loop_
_entity.id
_entity.type
_entity.pdbx_description
1 polymer ?
#
loop_
_entity_poly.entity_id
_entity_poly.type
_entity_poly.pdbx_seq_one_letter_code
_entity_poly.pdbx_strand_id
1 'polypeptide(L)'
;MASIYALLFVLLLSIYRTEALKTLVVNITILETAMEKEAVYLDGSAPAFRFHSGTGSGVQNWLLHLEGGGWCSTVSECLNRTNEPIGSSKKMPLNGSFTGVLSNDPDMNPGYLERNFSGRVGLAAILNCDKFRYFLPIDARVKCICDAGFFINVNTIAGKPEIKELYERVVSLHPIAIAVGDWFYEGSGFQNTDCPYPCGQKFCH
;
A
#
# COMPACT_ATOMS: atom_id res chain seq x y z
N MET A 1 40.91 16.00 33.74
CA MET A 1 40.80 14.53 33.93
C MET A 1 39.34 14.10 34.08
N ALA A 2 38.72 14.14 35.27
CA ALA A 2 37.38 13.55 35.52
C ALA A 2 36.28 13.91 34.50
N SER A 3 36.16 15.20 34.10
CA SER A 3 35.16 15.65 33.13
C SER A 3 35.31 15.01 31.73
N ILE A 4 36.53 14.69 31.30
CA ILE A 4 36.79 14.03 30.02
C ILE A 4 36.30 12.58 30.05
N TYR A 5 36.55 11.86 31.17
CA TYR A 5 36.03 10.51 31.35
C TYR A 5 34.50 10.48 31.42
N ALA A 6 33.87 11.46 32.05
CA ALA A 6 32.40 11.58 32.06
C ALA A 6 31.83 11.80 30.63
N LEU A 7 32.42 12.68 29.84
CA LEU A 7 32.03 12.91 28.44
C LEU A 7 32.25 11.66 27.57
N LEU A 8 33.40 10.98 27.70
CA LEU A 8 33.66 9.72 27.00
C LEU A 8 32.68 8.61 27.41
N PHE A 9 32.31 8.53 28.68
CA PHE A 9 31.35 7.55 29.18
C PHE A 9 29.92 7.84 28.67
N VAL A 10 29.50 9.11 28.64
CA VAL A 10 28.21 9.52 28.04
C VAL A 10 28.20 9.26 26.53
N LEU A 11 29.30 9.55 25.82
CA LEU A 11 29.44 9.24 24.39
C LEU A 11 29.38 7.73 24.14
N LEU A 12 30.11 6.92 24.92
CA LEU A 12 30.03 5.47 24.87
C LEU A 12 28.59 4.97 25.12
N LEU A 13 27.91 5.46 26.16
CA LEU A 13 26.51 5.10 26.43
C LEU A 13 25.55 5.52 25.30
N SER A 14 25.81 6.63 24.61
CA SER A 14 25.03 7.05 23.45
C SER A 14 25.30 6.19 22.19
N ILE A 15 26.53 5.69 22.03
CA ILE A 15 26.90 4.72 20.98
C ILE A 15 26.30 3.34 21.29
N TYR A 16 26.25 2.92 22.55
CA TYR A 16 25.57 1.69 22.98
C TYR A 16 24.04 1.75 22.83
N ARG A 17 23.46 2.93 22.54
CA ARG A 17 22.01 3.13 22.34
C ARG A 17 21.56 3.02 20.89
N THR A 18 22.41 2.56 19.96
CA THR A 18 21.93 2.12 18.64
C THR A 18 21.27 0.75 18.76
N GLU A 19 20.00 0.74 19.21
CA GLU A 19 19.09 -0.38 18.98
C GLU A 19 19.11 -0.72 17.48
N ALA A 20 19.46 -1.96 17.14
CA ALA A 20 19.49 -2.40 15.75
C ALA A 20 18.05 -2.50 15.24
N LEU A 21 17.68 -1.62 14.30
CA LEU A 21 16.32 -1.52 13.74
C LEU A 21 15.77 -2.91 13.40
N LYS A 22 14.79 -3.38 14.18
CA LYS A 22 14.33 -4.77 14.14
C LYS A 22 13.46 -5.00 12.92
N THR A 23 14.13 -5.22 11.81
CA THR A 23 13.50 -5.31 10.49
C THR A 23 12.76 -6.63 10.36
N LEU A 24 11.43 -6.58 10.30
CA LEU A 24 10.60 -7.76 10.11
C LEU A 24 10.72 -8.28 8.68
N VAL A 25 11.38 -9.42 8.52
CA VAL A 25 11.51 -10.10 7.21
C VAL A 25 10.39 -11.13 7.05
N VAL A 26 9.69 -11.08 5.92
CA VAL A 26 8.49 -11.89 5.65
C VAL A 26 8.61 -12.53 4.26
N ASN A 27 8.31 -13.82 4.18
CA ASN A 27 8.39 -14.57 2.93
C ASN A 27 7.16 -14.35 2.05
N ILE A 28 7.34 -14.48 0.74
CA ILE A 28 6.26 -14.46 -0.24
C ILE A 28 5.44 -15.77 -0.20
N THR A 29 4.13 -15.63 -0.34
CA THR A 29 3.18 -16.72 -0.55
C THR A 29 2.56 -16.56 -1.93
N ILE A 30 2.68 -17.58 -2.78
CA ILE A 30 2.05 -17.63 -4.10
C ILE A 30 0.68 -18.30 -3.98
N LEU A 31 -0.36 -17.70 -4.55
CA LEU A 31 -1.74 -18.13 -4.43
C LEU A 31 -2.24 -18.72 -5.77
N GLU A 32 -1.70 -19.89 -6.13
CA GLU A 32 -2.03 -20.60 -7.38
C GLU A 32 -3.55 -20.81 -7.56
N THR A 33 -4.29 -21.10 -6.47
CA THR A 33 -5.74 -21.28 -6.49
C THR A 33 -6.54 -20.03 -6.88
N ALA A 34 -5.94 -18.83 -6.88
CA ALA A 34 -6.60 -17.63 -7.39
C ALA A 34 -6.66 -17.61 -8.93
N MET A 35 -5.81 -18.38 -9.63
CA MET A 35 -5.85 -18.49 -11.10
C MET A 35 -7.14 -19.15 -11.60
N GLU A 36 -7.77 -20.02 -10.80
CA GLU A 36 -9.10 -20.59 -11.07
C GLU A 36 -10.21 -19.53 -11.16
N LYS A 37 -9.95 -18.32 -10.65
CA LYS A 37 -10.82 -17.14 -10.70
C LYS A 37 -10.30 -16.05 -11.64
N GLU A 38 -9.43 -16.45 -12.59
CA GLU A 38 -8.79 -15.57 -13.58
C GLU A 38 -7.94 -14.44 -12.99
N ALA A 39 -7.64 -14.49 -11.69
CA ALA A 39 -6.75 -13.52 -11.04
C ALA A 39 -5.28 -13.91 -11.32
N VAL A 40 -4.57 -13.07 -12.07
CA VAL A 40 -3.17 -13.26 -12.48
C VAL A 40 -2.40 -11.93 -12.51
N TYR A 41 -1.07 -12.01 -12.50
CA TYR A 41 -0.17 -10.91 -12.87
C TYR A 41 -0.17 -10.65 -14.39
N LEU A 42 0.48 -9.56 -14.83
CA LEU A 42 0.60 -9.18 -16.24
C LEU A 42 1.25 -10.26 -17.12
N ASP A 43 2.14 -11.09 -16.57
CA ASP A 43 2.77 -12.24 -17.26
C ASP A 43 1.95 -13.55 -17.18
N GLY A 44 0.74 -13.51 -16.61
CA GLY A 44 -0.08 -14.69 -16.35
C GLY A 44 0.36 -15.55 -15.17
N SER A 45 1.33 -15.12 -14.34
CA SER A 45 1.68 -15.82 -13.10
C SER A 45 0.64 -15.64 -11.99
N ALA A 46 0.60 -16.59 -11.05
CA ALA A 46 -0.30 -16.55 -9.91
C ALA A 46 -0.09 -15.29 -9.04
N PRO A 47 -1.17 -14.72 -8.47
CA PRO A 47 -1.10 -13.65 -7.48
C PRO A 47 -0.26 -14.04 -6.28
N ALA A 48 0.33 -13.06 -5.61
CA ALA A 48 1.20 -13.29 -4.47
C ALA A 48 0.99 -12.24 -3.39
N PHE A 49 1.23 -12.63 -2.13
CA PHE A 49 1.16 -11.73 -0.98
C PHE A 49 2.27 -12.07 0.03
N ARG A 50 2.47 -11.19 1.01
CA ARG A 50 3.28 -11.46 2.20
C ARG A 50 2.38 -11.30 3.41
N PHE A 51 2.51 -12.20 4.37
CA PHE A 51 1.67 -12.24 5.56
C PHE A 51 2.53 -12.44 6.80
N HIS A 52 2.31 -11.57 7.79
CA HIS A 52 2.79 -11.75 9.15
C HIS A 52 1.58 -11.74 10.09
N SER A 53 1.48 -12.76 10.95
CA SER A 53 0.39 -12.90 11.90
C SER A 53 0.50 -11.89 13.05
N GLY A 54 -0.62 -11.28 13.41
CA GLY A 54 -0.76 -10.53 14.65
C GLY A 54 -0.57 -11.42 15.90
N THR A 55 -0.45 -10.79 17.06
CA THR A 55 -0.38 -11.46 18.38
C THR A 55 -1.33 -10.77 19.36
N GLY A 56 -1.58 -11.39 20.52
CA GLY A 56 -2.42 -10.80 21.57
C GLY A 56 -3.81 -10.41 21.09
N SER A 57 -4.24 -9.18 21.39
CA SER A 57 -5.54 -8.63 20.98
C SER A 57 -5.64 -8.32 19.47
N GLY A 58 -4.53 -8.22 18.75
CA GLY A 58 -4.52 -7.87 17.33
C GLY A 58 -4.58 -9.03 16.35
N VAL A 59 -4.64 -10.28 16.80
CA VAL A 59 -4.93 -11.43 15.91
C VAL A 59 -6.22 -11.24 15.08
N GLN A 60 -7.18 -10.46 15.60
CA GLN A 60 -8.43 -10.08 14.92
C GLN A 60 -8.35 -8.76 14.13
N ASN A 61 -7.28 -8.00 14.29
CA ASN A 61 -7.07 -6.73 13.60
C ASN A 61 -6.20 -6.93 12.35
N TRP A 62 -6.64 -6.41 11.21
CA TRP A 62 -5.94 -6.57 9.94
C TRP A 62 -5.57 -5.22 9.34
N LEU A 63 -4.41 -5.15 8.68
CA LEU A 63 -3.96 -4.06 7.84
C LEU A 63 -3.58 -4.63 6.47
N LEU A 64 -4.52 -4.53 5.54
CA LEU A 64 -4.29 -4.79 4.12
C LEU A 64 -3.90 -3.47 3.44
N HIS A 65 -2.76 -3.49 2.77
CA HIS A 65 -2.18 -2.42 1.96
C HIS A 65 -1.81 -3.11 0.61
N LEU A 66 -1.89 -2.43 -0.54
CA LEU A 66 -2.03 -3.07 -1.89
C LEU A 66 -1.03 -2.55 -2.94
N GLU A 67 -0.04 -3.32 -3.44
CA GLU A 67 1.20 -2.72 -4.01
C GLU A 67 1.04 -1.82 -5.24
N GLY A 68 1.74 -0.68 -5.19
CA GLY A 68 1.77 0.35 -6.22
C GLY A 68 2.87 0.14 -7.25
N GLY A 69 3.36 1.25 -7.83
CA GLY A 69 4.34 1.23 -8.93
C GLY A 69 3.78 1.74 -10.26
N GLY A 70 2.74 2.58 -10.23
CA GLY A 70 2.11 3.19 -11.40
C GLY A 70 1.38 2.20 -12.31
N TRP A 71 0.90 2.70 -13.43
CA TRP A 71 0.25 1.93 -14.49
C TRP A 71 1.15 1.90 -15.72
N CYS A 72 1.02 0.87 -16.55
CA CYS A 72 1.40 1.00 -17.95
C CYS A 72 0.25 1.64 -18.75
N SER A 73 0.57 2.37 -19.81
CA SER A 73 -0.39 3.08 -20.67
C SER A 73 -0.27 2.69 -22.15
N THR A 74 0.61 1.75 -22.49
CA THR A 74 0.72 1.15 -23.82
C THR A 74 1.01 -0.36 -23.71
N VAL A 75 0.65 -1.14 -24.73
CA VAL A 75 0.92 -2.60 -24.78
C VAL A 75 2.42 -2.90 -24.63
N SER A 76 3.28 -2.12 -25.28
CA SER A 76 4.75 -2.25 -25.18
C SER A 76 5.25 -2.04 -23.75
N GLU A 77 4.74 -1.01 -23.06
CA GLU A 77 5.09 -0.72 -21.67
C GLU A 77 4.61 -1.83 -20.72
N CYS A 78 3.37 -2.32 -20.90
CA CYS A 78 2.86 -3.45 -20.12
C CYS A 78 3.68 -4.73 -20.34
N LEU A 79 4.04 -5.02 -21.60
CA LEU A 79 4.87 -6.17 -21.95
C LEU A 79 6.27 -6.06 -21.32
N ASN A 80 6.90 -4.90 -21.36
CA ASN A 80 8.19 -4.68 -20.70
C ASN A 80 8.09 -4.96 -19.18
N ARG A 81 7.04 -4.46 -18.52
CA ARG A 81 6.79 -4.68 -17.08
C ARG A 81 6.62 -6.15 -16.69
N THR A 82 6.26 -7.06 -17.60
CA THR A 82 6.20 -8.51 -17.29
C THR A 82 7.55 -9.08 -16.84
N ASN A 83 8.66 -8.41 -17.17
CA ASN A 83 10.00 -8.82 -16.77
C ASN A 83 10.41 -8.28 -15.37
N GLU A 84 9.58 -7.42 -14.77
CA GLU A 84 9.84 -6.74 -13.50
C GLU A 84 9.04 -7.37 -12.33
N PRO A 85 9.48 -7.20 -11.06
CA PRO A 85 8.75 -7.68 -9.88
C PRO A 85 7.30 -7.17 -9.76
N ILE A 86 7.00 -6.02 -10.37
CA ILE A 86 5.67 -5.37 -10.38
C ILE A 86 4.76 -5.88 -11.50
N GLY A 87 5.22 -6.82 -12.34
CA GLY A 87 4.45 -7.44 -13.43
C GLY A 87 4.50 -8.97 -13.47
N SER A 88 5.28 -9.62 -12.60
CA SER A 88 5.33 -11.08 -12.48
C SER A 88 5.72 -11.54 -11.07
N SER A 89 4.95 -12.44 -10.47
CA SER A 89 5.30 -13.03 -9.16
C SER A 89 6.57 -13.90 -9.23
N LYS A 90 6.89 -14.45 -10.42
CA LYS A 90 8.14 -15.19 -10.71
C LYS A 90 9.39 -14.31 -10.62
N LYS A 91 9.23 -12.98 -10.63
CA LYS A 91 10.31 -11.99 -10.52
C LYS A 91 10.38 -11.32 -9.13
N MET A 92 9.42 -11.62 -8.25
CA MET A 92 9.40 -11.01 -6.91
C MET A 92 10.48 -11.62 -6.00
N PRO A 93 11.14 -10.81 -5.15
CA PRO A 93 12.05 -11.32 -4.13
C PRO A 93 11.34 -12.29 -3.17
N LEU A 94 11.95 -13.44 -2.88
CA LEU A 94 11.43 -14.43 -1.93
C LEU A 94 11.14 -13.81 -0.56
N ASN A 95 12.01 -12.91 -0.11
CA ASN A 95 11.94 -12.24 1.17
C ASN A 95 11.59 -10.76 0.95
N GLY A 96 10.62 -10.24 1.69
CA GLY A 96 10.32 -8.81 1.78
C GLY A 96 10.58 -8.27 3.18
N SER A 97 10.81 -6.96 3.28
CA SER A 97 10.98 -6.26 4.55
C SER A 97 9.72 -5.45 4.87
N PHE A 98 9.17 -5.63 6.06
CA PHE A 98 8.07 -4.85 6.62
C PHE A 98 8.64 -3.75 7.50
N THR A 99 8.35 -2.50 7.13
CA THR A 99 8.84 -1.28 7.78
C THR A 99 7.71 -0.25 7.92
N GLY A 100 7.94 0.80 8.71
CA GLY A 100 6.94 1.84 8.97
C GLY A 100 5.65 1.23 9.56
N VAL A 101 4.51 1.53 8.94
CA VAL A 101 3.19 1.05 9.39
C VAL A 101 3.01 -0.48 9.35
N LEU A 102 3.87 -1.21 8.62
CA LEU A 102 3.90 -2.68 8.61
C LEU A 102 4.86 -3.28 9.65
N SER A 103 5.66 -2.46 10.34
CA SER A 103 6.64 -2.92 11.30
C SER A 103 5.98 -3.52 12.54
N ASN A 104 6.60 -4.55 13.14
CA ASN A 104 6.25 -5.03 14.48
C ASN A 104 7.09 -4.37 15.59
N ASP A 105 7.95 -3.41 15.23
CA ASP A 105 8.73 -2.59 16.16
C ASP A 105 7.84 -1.48 16.76
N PRO A 106 7.72 -1.38 18.10
CA PRO A 106 6.83 -0.43 18.77
C PRO A 106 7.23 1.03 18.60
N ASP A 107 8.53 1.33 18.43
CA ASP A 107 9.01 2.69 18.25
C ASP A 107 8.75 3.18 16.81
N MET A 108 8.74 2.24 15.85
CA MET A 108 8.41 2.50 14.45
C MET A 108 6.91 2.44 14.14
N ASN A 109 6.12 1.74 14.95
CA ASN A 109 4.69 1.50 14.71
C ASN A 109 3.80 1.56 15.98
N PRO A 110 3.86 2.64 16.79
CA PRO A 110 3.22 2.71 18.11
C PRO A 110 1.68 2.60 18.11
N GLY A 111 1.03 2.65 16.94
CA GLY A 111 -0.44 2.56 16.80
C GLY A 111 -0.99 1.28 16.16
N TYR A 112 -0.14 0.39 15.61
CA TYR A 112 -0.61 -0.77 14.81
C TYR A 112 0.12 -2.10 15.11
N LEU A 113 0.96 -2.13 16.15
CA LEU A 113 1.79 -3.25 16.64
C LEU A 113 1.24 -4.67 16.53
N GLU A 114 -0.06 -4.87 16.76
CA GLU A 114 -0.63 -6.20 16.89
C GLU A 114 -1.33 -6.73 15.62
N ARG A 115 -1.40 -5.95 14.53
CA ARG A 115 -2.23 -6.28 13.35
C ARG A 115 -1.57 -7.27 12.39
N ASN A 116 -2.39 -8.02 11.66
CA ASN A 116 -1.96 -8.80 10.50
C ASN A 116 -1.61 -7.87 9.32
N PHE A 117 -0.52 -8.12 8.58
CA PHE A 117 0.01 -7.19 7.57
C PHE A 117 0.13 -7.79 6.14
N SER A 118 -0.15 -6.97 5.11
CA SER A 118 0.13 -7.15 3.66
C SER A 118 0.25 -5.75 3.00
N GLY A 119 0.99 -5.51 1.87
CA GLY A 119 1.28 -4.16 1.31
C GLY A 119 1.16 -3.98 -0.23
N ARG A 120 1.23 -2.79 -0.90
CA ARG A 120 1.65 -1.38 -0.62
C ARG A 120 1.09 -0.18 -1.51
N VAL A 121 -0.15 0.39 -1.37
CA VAL A 121 -0.65 1.65 -2.06
C VAL A 121 -2.07 2.14 -1.65
N GLY A 122 -2.52 3.33 -2.13
CA GLY A 122 -3.80 4.01 -1.81
C GLY A 122 -4.94 4.13 -2.87
N LEU A 123 -4.73 4.34 -4.19
CA LEU A 123 -5.89 4.47 -5.14
C LEU A 123 -6.71 3.17 -5.22
N ALA A 124 -6.04 2.02 -5.17
CA ALA A 124 -6.71 0.73 -5.08
C ALA A 124 -7.59 0.62 -3.82
N ALA A 125 -7.22 1.31 -2.72
CA ALA A 125 -8.05 1.40 -1.53
C ALA A 125 -9.30 2.27 -1.76
N ILE A 126 -9.19 3.44 -2.40
CA ILE A 126 -10.36 4.26 -2.78
C ILE A 126 -11.36 3.44 -3.61
N LEU A 127 -10.88 2.81 -4.68
CA LEU A 127 -11.73 2.12 -5.66
C LEU A 127 -12.37 0.82 -5.12
N ASN A 128 -11.80 0.22 -4.08
CA ASN A 128 -12.25 -1.09 -3.59
C ASN A 128 -12.71 -1.08 -2.13
N CYS A 129 -12.62 0.02 -1.36
CA CYS A 129 -12.94 0.01 0.08
C CYS A 129 -14.35 -0.50 0.37
N ASP A 130 -15.35 0.11 -0.27
CA ASP A 130 -16.75 -0.24 -0.06
C ASP A 130 -17.04 -1.66 -0.56
N LYS A 131 -16.51 -2.03 -1.73
CA LYS A 131 -16.65 -3.39 -2.28
C LYS A 131 -16.02 -4.44 -1.36
N PHE A 132 -14.87 -4.13 -0.75
CA PHE A 132 -14.16 -5.00 0.18
C PHE A 132 -14.98 -5.26 1.46
N ARG A 133 -15.74 -4.27 1.93
CA ARG A 133 -16.64 -4.42 3.08
C ARG A 133 -17.69 -5.52 2.87
N TYR A 134 -18.18 -5.73 1.66
CA TYR A 134 -19.17 -6.78 1.37
C TYR A 134 -18.59 -8.21 1.35
N PHE A 135 -17.26 -8.38 1.33
CA PHE A 135 -16.62 -9.71 1.44
C PHE A 135 -16.35 -10.14 2.89
N LEU A 136 -16.67 -9.30 3.88
CA LEU A 136 -16.38 -9.56 5.29
C LEU A 136 -17.66 -9.73 6.12
N PRO A 137 -17.57 -10.36 7.31
CA PRO A 137 -18.66 -10.42 8.27
C PRO A 137 -19.26 -9.04 8.59
N ILE A 138 -20.56 -8.98 8.86
CA ILE A 138 -21.31 -7.73 9.02
C ILE A 138 -20.80 -6.85 10.19
N ASP A 139 -20.29 -7.51 11.23
CA ASP A 139 -19.68 -6.94 12.43
C ASP A 139 -18.21 -6.52 12.24
N ALA A 140 -17.55 -6.99 11.18
CA ALA A 140 -16.18 -6.58 10.85
C ALA A 140 -16.13 -5.07 10.56
N ARG A 141 -15.17 -4.37 11.18
CA ARG A 141 -14.96 -2.93 10.97
C ARG A 141 -13.90 -2.69 9.90
N VAL A 142 -14.34 -2.29 8.72
CA VAL A 142 -13.45 -1.86 7.64
C VAL A 142 -13.12 -0.37 7.80
N LYS A 143 -11.85 -0.03 7.56
CA LYS A 143 -11.35 1.35 7.39
C LYS A 143 -10.29 1.30 6.30
N CYS A 144 -10.29 2.30 5.43
CA CYS A 144 -9.30 2.44 4.37
C CYS A 144 -8.47 3.70 4.57
N ILE A 145 -7.26 3.71 4.03
CA ILE A 145 -6.35 4.85 4.07
C ILE A 145 -5.77 4.97 2.66
N CYS A 146 -6.01 6.09 2.00
CA CYS A 146 -5.40 6.39 0.71
C CYS A 146 -4.11 7.19 0.93
N ASP A 147 -2.97 6.51 0.86
CA ASP A 147 -1.66 7.17 0.74
C ASP A 147 -1.32 7.41 -0.75
N ALA A 148 -0.93 8.65 -1.06
CA ALA A 148 -0.51 9.13 -2.38
C ALA A 148 -1.39 8.75 -3.60
N GLY A 149 -2.69 8.44 -3.40
CA GLY A 149 -3.59 7.98 -4.46
C GLY A 149 -4.57 9.03 -5.02
N PHE A 150 -4.48 10.29 -4.57
CA PHE A 150 -5.34 11.37 -5.07
C PHE A 150 -4.63 12.17 -6.17
N PHE A 151 -5.18 12.16 -7.38
CA PHE A 151 -4.62 12.82 -8.57
C PHE A 151 -5.54 13.93 -9.06
N ILE A 152 -5.01 15.14 -9.21
CA ILE A 152 -5.79 16.32 -9.60
C ILE A 152 -5.90 16.37 -11.14
N ASN A 153 -7.12 16.41 -11.65
CA ASN A 153 -7.40 16.57 -13.09
C ASN A 153 -7.30 18.05 -13.52
N VAL A 154 -6.07 18.55 -13.62
CA VAL A 154 -5.75 19.91 -14.11
C VAL A 154 -4.57 19.88 -15.07
N ASN A 155 -4.42 20.95 -15.86
CA ASN A 155 -3.25 21.14 -16.70
C ASN A 155 -1.97 21.32 -15.84
N THR A 156 -0.85 20.80 -16.31
CA THR A 156 0.47 21.05 -15.72
C THR A 156 0.88 22.52 -15.88
N ILE A 157 1.97 22.92 -15.21
CA ILE A 157 2.57 24.26 -15.38
C ILE A 157 2.95 24.60 -16.83
N ALA A 158 3.10 23.59 -17.70
CA ALA A 158 3.35 23.74 -19.14
C ALA A 158 2.06 23.81 -19.98
N GLY A 159 0.89 23.87 -19.34
CA GLY A 159 -0.42 23.92 -20.00
C GLY A 159 -0.94 22.59 -20.55
N LYS A 160 -0.32 21.46 -20.19
CA LYS A 160 -0.64 20.13 -20.76
C LYS A 160 -1.58 19.31 -19.85
N PRO A 161 -2.58 18.59 -20.39
CA PRO A 161 -3.52 17.78 -19.60
C PRO A 161 -2.97 16.37 -19.30
N GLU A 162 -1.72 16.26 -18.84
CA GLU A 162 -0.97 14.99 -18.80
C GLU A 162 -1.64 13.88 -17.95
N ILE A 163 -2.24 14.24 -16.81
CA ILE A 163 -2.98 13.28 -15.97
C ILE A 163 -4.23 12.76 -16.71
N LYS A 164 -4.98 13.64 -17.38
CA LYS A 164 -6.17 13.27 -18.14
C LYS A 164 -5.80 12.30 -19.27
N GLU A 165 -4.80 12.64 -20.08
CA GLU A 165 -4.34 11.79 -21.19
C GLU A 165 -3.78 10.44 -20.71
N LEU A 166 -3.11 10.41 -19.55
CA LEU A 166 -2.65 9.16 -18.94
C LEU A 166 -3.83 8.28 -18.55
N TYR A 167 -4.83 8.84 -17.86
CA TYR A 167 -6.01 8.08 -17.46
C TYR A 167 -6.81 7.60 -18.67
N GLU A 168 -7.02 8.42 -19.71
CA GLU A 168 -7.68 8.02 -20.96
C GLU A 168 -7.02 6.76 -21.58
N ARG A 169 -5.68 6.74 -21.65
CA ARG A 169 -4.93 5.57 -22.14
C ARG A 169 -5.11 4.35 -21.23
N VAL A 170 -4.94 4.52 -19.92
CA VAL A 170 -5.05 3.42 -18.93
C VAL A 170 -6.45 2.78 -18.97
N VAL A 171 -7.50 3.60 -19.04
CA VAL A 171 -8.92 3.18 -19.15
C VAL A 171 -9.17 2.41 -20.45
N SER A 172 -8.66 2.88 -21.60
CA SER A 172 -8.83 2.16 -22.87
C SER A 172 -8.08 0.81 -22.93
N LEU A 173 -6.97 0.68 -22.18
CA LEU A 173 -6.06 -0.46 -22.27
C LEU A 173 -6.39 -1.58 -21.27
N HIS A 174 -6.96 -1.26 -20.11
CA HIS A 174 -7.20 -2.21 -19.03
C HIS A 174 -8.70 -2.33 -18.71
N PRO A 175 -9.30 -3.54 -18.77
CA PRO A 175 -10.71 -3.72 -18.41
C PRO A 175 -11.06 -3.29 -16.98
N ILE A 176 -10.14 -3.48 -16.02
CA ILE A 176 -10.31 -3.01 -14.63
C ILE A 176 -10.33 -1.47 -14.52
N ALA A 177 -9.76 -0.77 -15.50
CA ALA A 177 -9.73 0.67 -15.50
C ALA A 177 -11.04 1.31 -15.96
N ILE A 178 -12.08 0.55 -16.35
CA ILE A 178 -13.45 1.09 -16.43
C ILE A 178 -13.84 1.69 -15.07
N ALA A 179 -13.66 0.95 -13.97
CA ALA A 179 -13.94 1.47 -12.61
C ALA A 179 -13.05 2.65 -12.19
N VAL A 180 -11.83 2.76 -12.76
CA VAL A 180 -10.95 3.93 -12.58
C VAL A 180 -11.49 5.12 -13.37
N GLY A 181 -11.99 4.88 -14.58
CA GLY A 181 -12.61 5.86 -15.46
C GLY A 181 -13.90 6.40 -14.87
N ASP A 182 -14.79 5.54 -14.37
CA ASP A 182 -16.03 5.94 -13.70
C ASP A 182 -15.71 6.87 -12.52
N TRP A 183 -14.77 6.48 -11.65
CA TRP A 183 -14.31 7.33 -10.54
C TRP A 183 -13.69 8.67 -10.97
N PHE A 184 -12.93 8.70 -12.08
CA PHE A 184 -12.18 9.89 -12.52
C PHE A 184 -12.99 10.84 -13.42
N TYR A 185 -13.95 10.32 -14.20
CA TYR A 185 -14.76 11.07 -15.16
C TYR A 185 -16.20 11.30 -14.68
N GLU A 186 -16.82 10.38 -13.93
CA GLU A 186 -18.18 10.52 -13.39
C GLU A 186 -18.20 11.19 -12.00
N GLY A 187 -17.34 12.19 -11.80
CA GLY A 187 -17.22 13.01 -10.58
C GLY A 187 -18.42 13.92 -10.28
N SER A 188 -19.65 13.39 -10.36
CA SER A 188 -20.92 14.03 -10.01
C SER A 188 -21.32 13.69 -8.57
N GLY A 189 -20.45 14.06 -7.62
CA GLY A 189 -20.66 13.70 -6.22
C GLY A 189 -19.47 13.90 -5.30
N PHE A 190 -18.66 14.95 -5.50
CA PHE A 190 -17.71 15.37 -4.45
C PHE A 190 -18.51 15.90 -3.25
N GLN A 191 -18.86 15.00 -2.32
CA GLN A 191 -19.04 15.40 -0.94
C GLN A 191 -17.69 15.93 -0.46
N ASN A 192 -17.73 17.03 0.30
CA ASN A 192 -16.52 17.59 0.91
C ASN A 192 -15.74 16.48 1.61
N THR A 193 -14.42 16.47 1.42
CA THR A 193 -13.53 15.70 2.30
C THR A 193 -13.61 16.31 3.69
N ASP A 194 -14.54 15.80 4.51
CA ASP A 194 -14.83 16.25 5.87
C ASP A 194 -13.68 15.85 6.82
N CYS A 195 -12.54 16.55 6.71
CA CYS A 195 -11.82 17.19 7.81
C CYS A 195 -10.46 17.74 7.33
N PRO A 196 -10.04 18.94 7.76
CA PRO A 196 -8.62 19.24 7.85
C PRO A 196 -7.98 18.33 8.91
N TYR A 197 -6.76 17.88 8.65
CA TYR A 197 -5.96 17.14 9.64
C TYR A 197 -5.75 17.98 10.92
N PRO A 198 -5.83 17.41 12.15
CA PRO A 198 -5.95 15.99 12.48
C PRO A 198 -7.40 15.48 12.61
N CYS A 199 -7.65 14.26 12.13
CA CYS A 199 -8.99 13.67 12.08
C CYS A 199 -9.50 13.19 13.46
N GLY A 200 -10.41 13.94 14.07
CA GLY A 200 -11.00 13.61 15.37
C GLY A 200 -12.24 12.69 15.29
N GLN A 201 -12.14 11.49 15.89
CA GLN A 201 -13.20 10.55 16.35
C GLN A 201 -14.39 10.16 15.44
N LYS A 202 -14.65 10.81 14.29
CA LYS A 202 -15.60 10.37 13.28
C LYS A 202 -14.87 9.90 12.03
N PHE A 203 -15.50 8.98 11.30
CA PHE A 203 -14.85 8.21 10.24
C PHE A 203 -14.66 9.08 9.00
N CYS A 204 -13.46 9.07 8.44
CA CYS A 204 -13.20 9.54 7.08
C CYS A 204 -13.41 8.36 6.10
N HIS A 205 -13.94 8.65 4.93
CA HIS A 205 -13.90 7.78 3.75
C HIS A 205 -12.54 7.94 3.03
#